data_AF-A0A081BCH1-F1
#
_entry.id   AF-A0A081BCH1-F1
#
_cell.length_a   1.000
_cell.length_b   1.000
_cell.length_c   1.000
_cell.angle_alpha   90.00
_cell.angle_beta   90.00
_cell.angle_gamma   90.00
#
_symmetry.space_group_name_H-M   'P 1'
#
loop_
_entity.id
_entity.type
_entity.pdbx_description
1 polymer ?
#
loop_
_entity_poly.entity_id
_entity_poly.type
_entity_poly.pdbx_seq_one_letter_code
_entity_poly.pdbx_strand_id
1 'polypeptide(L)'
;MTSSNSIDGNKEAGISLDPALLERYLAFLDRLYETRMRLHVGDAQAAVMRILTRACTIEGEPGVSLHALARQTGIPRETLRRKIGTLINKRFVEQDAEKRFRPTGAYRQASRQDMIETAREMLKLAEELRPFIEKLDGKK
;
A
#
# COMPACT_ATOMS: atom_id res chain seq x y z
N MET A 1 -46.70 6.98 -6.46
CA MET A 1 -45.96 7.82 -5.50
C MET A 1 -44.52 7.33 -5.47
N THR A 2 -43.69 7.86 -6.36
CA THR A 2 -42.26 7.52 -6.48
C THR A 2 -41.47 8.73 -5.99
N SER A 3 -40.98 8.65 -4.77
CA SER A 3 -40.11 9.67 -4.18
C SER A 3 -38.75 9.63 -4.88
N SER A 4 -38.53 10.64 -5.72
CA SER A 4 -37.21 11.04 -6.18
C SER A 4 -36.47 11.61 -4.98
N ASN A 5 -35.53 10.85 -4.41
CA ASN A 5 -34.58 11.41 -3.46
C ASN A 5 -33.59 12.27 -4.26
N SER A 6 -33.92 13.56 -4.34
CA SER A 6 -33.02 14.60 -4.79
C SER A 6 -31.73 14.52 -3.99
N ILE A 7 -30.62 14.52 -4.73
CA ILE A 7 -29.28 14.80 -4.27
C ILE A 7 -29.27 16.30 -3.89
N ASP A 8 -29.95 16.65 -2.81
CA ASP A 8 -29.78 17.91 -2.10
C ASP A 8 -28.54 17.69 -1.22
N GLY A 9 -27.35 18.05 -1.68
CA GLY A 9 -27.07 19.39 -2.15
C GLY A 9 -26.12 19.93 -1.11
N ASN A 10 -24.87 19.47 -1.25
CA ASN A 10 -23.69 19.79 -0.46
C ASN A 10 -23.44 21.31 -0.47
N LYS A 11 -24.29 22.06 0.24
CA LYS A 11 -24.28 23.51 0.41
C LYS A 11 -23.55 23.91 1.70
N GLU A 12 -22.71 23.04 2.24
CA GLU A 12 -21.88 23.35 3.38
C GLU A 12 -20.44 23.63 2.90
N ALA A 13 -20.07 24.91 3.02
CA ALA A 13 -18.81 25.56 2.63
C ALA A 13 -18.49 25.61 1.12
N GLY A 14 -18.53 26.82 0.54
CA GLY A 14 -18.15 27.13 -0.85
C GLY A 14 -16.65 26.98 -1.16
N ILE A 15 -16.02 25.92 -0.66
CA ILE A 15 -14.62 25.57 -0.90
C ILE A 15 -14.61 24.31 -1.79
N SER A 16 -14.63 24.52 -3.11
CA SER A 16 -14.49 23.44 -4.08
C SER A 16 -13.01 23.22 -4.41
N LEU A 17 -12.58 21.97 -4.44
CA LEU A 17 -11.28 21.62 -5.00
C LEU A 17 -11.29 21.88 -6.51
N ASP A 18 -10.18 22.35 -7.06
CA ASP A 18 -9.99 22.44 -8.51
C ASP A 18 -10.16 21.04 -9.13
N PRO A 19 -11.08 20.85 -10.11
CA PRO A 19 -11.29 19.55 -10.75
C PRO A 19 -9.99 18.90 -11.27
N ALA A 20 -9.08 19.69 -11.83
CA ALA A 20 -7.81 19.16 -12.33
C ALA A 20 -6.91 18.64 -11.19
N LEU A 21 -6.95 19.27 -10.02
CA LEU A 21 -6.24 18.80 -8.83
C LEU A 21 -6.90 17.55 -8.23
N LEU A 22 -8.23 17.45 -8.26
CA LEU A 22 -8.96 16.24 -7.87
C LEU A 22 -8.59 15.06 -8.78
N GLU A 23 -8.55 15.25 -10.09
CA GLU A 23 -8.11 14.22 -11.04
C GLU A 23 -6.68 13.75 -10.76
N ARG A 24 -5.75 14.68 -10.46
CA ARG A 24 -4.37 14.32 -10.07
C ARG A 24 -4.31 13.53 -8.77
N TYR A 25 -5.16 13.86 -7.79
CA TYR A 25 -5.25 13.08 -6.56
C TYR A 25 -5.75 11.65 -6.82
N LEU A 26 -6.79 11.49 -7.63
CA LEU A 26 -7.30 10.17 -8.00
C LEU A 26 -6.26 9.35 -8.79
N ALA A 27 -5.59 9.96 -9.76
CA ALA A 27 -4.52 9.31 -10.52
C ALA A 27 -3.35 8.86 -9.62
N PHE A 28 -3.03 9.63 -8.58
CA PHE A 28 -2.05 9.22 -7.58
C PHE A 28 -2.50 7.99 -6.78
N LEU A 29 -3.79 7.90 -6.39
CA LEU A 29 -4.33 6.72 -5.72
C LEU A 29 -4.26 5.46 -6.60
N ASP A 30 -4.58 5.59 -7.89
CA ASP A 30 -4.49 4.48 -8.84
C ASP A 30 -3.04 3.99 -8.97
N ARG A 31 -2.08 4.92 -9.06
CA ARG A 31 -0.66 4.57 -9.12
C ARG A 31 -0.15 3.90 -7.84
N LEU A 32 -0.61 4.31 -6.66
CA LEU A 32 -0.31 3.62 -5.40
C LEU A 32 -0.78 2.17 -5.45
N TYR A 33 -1.98 1.95 -5.96
CA TYR A 33 -2.53 0.60 -6.13
C TYR A 33 -1.71 -0.22 -7.12
N GLU A 34 -1.39 0.32 -8.29
CA GLU A 34 -0.57 -0.35 -9.30
C GLU A 34 0.81 -0.72 -8.77
N THR A 35 1.45 0.19 -8.03
CA THR A 35 2.76 -0.04 -7.42
C THR A 35 2.71 -1.21 -6.43
N ARG A 36 1.69 -1.22 -5.56
CA ARG A 36 1.44 -2.34 -4.65
C ARG A 36 1.22 -3.66 -5.40
N MET A 37 0.42 -3.64 -6.47
CA MET A 37 0.14 -4.83 -7.28
C MET A 37 1.37 -5.34 -8.03
N ARG A 38 2.23 -4.46 -8.54
CA ARG A 38 3.48 -4.85 -9.19
C ARG A 38 4.43 -5.53 -8.21
N LEU A 39 4.59 -4.97 -7.01
CA LEU A 39 5.46 -5.52 -5.97
C LEU A 39 4.93 -6.82 -5.37
N HIS A 40 3.64 -6.86 -5.02
CA HIS A 40 3.09 -7.93 -4.19
C HIS A 40 2.14 -8.86 -4.94
N VAL A 41 1.70 -8.54 -6.16
CA VAL A 41 0.77 -9.36 -6.99
C VAL A 41 -0.65 -9.47 -6.42
N GLY A 42 -0.86 -9.30 -5.12
CA GLY A 42 -2.18 -9.29 -4.51
C GLY A 42 -2.16 -9.12 -2.99
N ASP A 43 -3.36 -9.08 -2.39
CA ASP A 43 -3.53 -8.73 -0.97
C ASP A 43 -2.85 -9.68 -0.01
N ALA A 44 -2.98 -10.98 -0.25
CA ALA A 44 -2.39 -12.02 0.60
C ALA A 44 -0.86 -11.89 0.66
N GLN A 45 -0.22 -11.69 -0.48
CA GLN A 45 1.21 -11.46 -0.56
C GLN A 45 1.62 -10.13 0.05
N ALA A 46 0.84 -9.07 -0.13
CA ALA A 46 1.11 -7.78 0.50
C ALA A 46 1.08 -7.89 2.03
N ALA A 47 0.12 -8.65 2.59
CA ALA A 47 0.05 -8.95 4.01
C ALA A 47 1.29 -9.73 4.49
N VAL A 48 1.72 -10.76 3.74
CA VAL A 48 2.96 -11.50 4.03
C VAL A 48 4.17 -10.56 4.01
N MET A 49 4.35 -9.78 2.95
CA MET A 49 5.50 -8.88 2.83
C MET A 49 5.53 -7.83 3.94
N ARG A 50 4.39 -7.30 4.36
CA ARG A 50 4.31 -6.39 5.52
C ARG A 50 4.86 -7.04 6.79
N ILE A 51 4.45 -8.28 7.09
CA ILE A 51 4.93 -9.00 8.27
C ILE A 51 6.42 -9.31 8.16
N LEU A 52 6.86 -9.82 7.01
CA LEU A 52 8.26 -10.16 6.78
C LEU A 52 9.18 -8.93 6.86
N THR A 53 8.78 -7.81 6.26
CA THR A 53 9.55 -6.57 6.33
C THR A 53 9.61 -6.04 7.77
N ARG A 54 8.49 -6.05 8.51
CA ARG A 54 8.48 -5.63 9.92
C ARG A 54 9.41 -6.51 10.76
N ALA A 55 9.23 -7.83 10.73
CA ALA A 55 10.02 -8.76 11.51
C ALA A 55 11.52 -8.69 11.16
N CYS A 56 11.86 -8.80 9.87
CA CYS A 56 13.26 -8.94 9.48
C CYS A 56 14.02 -7.61 9.38
N THR A 57 13.34 -6.50 9.07
CA THR A 57 14.02 -5.21 8.83
C THR A 57 13.91 -4.26 10.02
N ILE A 58 12.80 -4.30 10.75
CA ILE A 58 12.58 -3.40 11.91
C ILE A 58 12.96 -4.12 13.21
N GLU A 59 12.51 -5.37 13.38
CA GLU A 59 12.71 -6.12 14.64
C GLU A 59 14.01 -6.95 14.62
N GLY A 60 14.65 -7.11 13.46
CA GLY A 60 15.93 -7.83 13.32
C GLY A 60 15.82 -9.34 13.36
N GLU A 61 14.61 -9.89 13.20
CA GLU A 61 14.36 -11.33 13.22
C GLU A 61 14.98 -12.02 11.99
N PRO A 62 15.58 -13.22 12.14
CA PRO A 62 16.24 -13.93 11.05
C PRO A 62 15.27 -14.38 9.93
N GLY A 63 13.98 -14.46 10.23
CA GLY A 63 12.91 -14.85 9.32
C GLY A 63 11.64 -15.23 10.07
N VAL A 64 10.54 -15.47 9.34
CA VAL A 64 9.25 -15.83 9.93
C VAL A 64 8.79 -17.19 9.40
N SER A 65 8.36 -18.08 10.30
CA SER A 65 7.86 -19.41 9.90
C SER A 65 6.47 -19.34 9.22
N LEU A 66 6.13 -20.34 8.40
CA LEU A 66 4.81 -20.45 7.78
C LEU A 66 3.68 -20.43 8.83
N HIS A 67 3.91 -21.07 9.98
CA HIS A 67 2.98 -21.09 11.10
C HIS A 67 2.70 -19.69 11.63
N ALA A 68 3.75 -18.92 11.88
CA ALA A 68 3.63 -17.55 12.39
C ALA A 68 2.96 -16.64 11.35
N LEU A 69 3.27 -16.79 10.05
CA LEU A 69 2.60 -16.07 8.97
C LEU A 69 1.11 -16.39 8.92
N ALA A 70 0.71 -17.66 9.02
CA ALA A 70 -0.70 -18.04 9.03
C ALA A 70 -1.45 -17.43 10.21
N ARG A 71 -0.86 -17.49 11.41
CA ARG A 71 -1.43 -16.92 12.63
C ARG A 71 -1.61 -15.40 12.52
N GLN A 72 -0.62 -14.70 11.99
CA GLN A 72 -0.63 -13.23 11.91
C GLN A 72 -1.49 -12.69 10.76
N THR A 73 -1.56 -13.40 9.63
CA THR A 73 -2.37 -12.98 8.48
C THR A 73 -3.82 -13.45 8.55
N GLY A 74 -4.11 -14.48 9.34
CA GLY A 74 -5.38 -15.19 9.30
C GLY A 74 -5.58 -16.06 8.04
N ILE A 75 -4.59 -16.14 7.15
CA ILE A 75 -4.68 -16.88 5.89
C ILE A 75 -4.29 -18.35 6.12
N PRO A 76 -5.06 -19.32 5.60
CA PRO A 76 -4.72 -20.74 5.72
C PRO A 76 -3.32 -21.06 5.16
N ARG A 77 -2.60 -21.95 5.83
CA ARG A 77 -1.20 -22.31 5.49
C ARG A 77 -1.03 -22.77 4.04
N GLU A 78 -1.99 -23.54 3.52
CA GLU A 78 -1.93 -24.00 2.12
C GLU A 78 -2.06 -22.84 1.14
N THR A 79 -2.94 -21.89 1.42
CA THR A 79 -3.06 -20.66 0.63
C THR A 79 -1.77 -19.85 0.72
N LEU A 80 -1.20 -19.68 1.92
CA LEU A 80 0.07 -18.98 2.10
C LEU A 80 1.22 -19.64 1.36
N ARG A 81 1.34 -20.98 1.40
CA ARG A 81 2.38 -21.71 0.66
C ARG A 81 2.36 -21.37 -0.83
N ARG A 82 1.18 -21.42 -1.44
CA ARG A 82 0.99 -21.04 -2.85
C ARG A 82 1.35 -19.57 -3.11
N LYS A 83 0.88 -18.66 -2.26
CA LYS A 83 1.09 -17.20 -2.42
C LYS A 83 2.55 -16.79 -2.19
N ILE A 84 3.22 -17.38 -1.22
CA ILE A 84 4.66 -17.20 -0.97
C ILE A 84 5.47 -17.79 -2.12
N GLY A 85 5.06 -18.92 -2.69
CA GLY A 85 5.68 -19.48 -3.90
C GLY A 85 5.78 -18.47 -5.05
N THR A 86 4.74 -17.64 -5.26
CA THR A 86 4.79 -16.54 -6.23
C THR A 86 5.87 -15.51 -5.90
N LEU A 87 6.04 -15.16 -4.61
CA LEU A 87 7.05 -14.20 -4.17
C LEU A 87 8.47 -14.77 -4.28
N ILE A 88 8.63 -16.08 -4.03
CA ILE A 88 9.90 -16.81 -4.24
C ILE A 88 10.26 -16.81 -5.72
N ASN A 89 9.30 -17.06 -6.61
CA ASN A 89 9.55 -17.03 -8.07
C ASN A 89 9.98 -15.63 -8.55
N LYS A 90 9.48 -14.55 -7.93
CA LYS A 90 9.95 -13.18 -8.18
C LYS A 90 11.28 -12.84 -7.49
N ARG A 91 11.88 -13.79 -6.76
CA ARG A 91 13.08 -13.62 -5.94
C ARG A 91 12.94 -12.55 -4.87
N PHE A 92 11.71 -12.28 -4.41
CA PHE A 92 11.43 -11.26 -3.39
C PHE A 92 11.44 -11.84 -1.98
N VAL A 93 11.15 -13.12 -1.85
CA VAL A 93 11.24 -13.88 -0.61
C VAL A 93 12.17 -15.06 -0.83
N GLU A 94 12.96 -15.38 0.18
CA GLU A 94 13.71 -16.63 0.26
C GLU A 94 13.31 -17.41 1.52
N GLN A 95 13.56 -18.71 1.50
CA GLN A 95 13.37 -19.59 2.64
C GLN A 95 14.73 -20.12 3.10
N ASP A 96 15.04 -19.98 4.39
CA ASP A 96 16.28 -20.51 4.97
C ASP A 96 16.19 -22.01 5.29
N ALA A 97 17.29 -22.59 5.77
CA ALA A 97 17.36 -24.01 6.14
C ALA A 97 16.41 -24.40 7.30
N GLU A 98 16.05 -23.44 8.16
CA GLU A 98 15.09 -23.60 9.25
C GLU A 98 13.63 -23.39 8.80
N LYS A 99 13.39 -23.30 7.48
CA LYS A 99 12.07 -23.09 6.87
C LYS A 99 11.44 -21.74 7.21
N ARG A 100 12.23 -20.74 7.60
CA ARG A 100 11.79 -19.36 7.83
C ARG A 100 11.88 -18.56 6.54
N PHE A 101 10.90 -17.70 6.31
CA PHE A 101 10.85 -16.82 5.16
C PHE A 101 11.39 -15.44 5.52
N ARG A 102 12.10 -14.80 4.59
CA ARG A 102 12.59 -13.44 4.75
C ARG A 102 12.64 -12.67 3.43
N PRO A 103 12.53 -11.33 3.45
CA PRO A 103 12.68 -10.52 2.24
C PRO A 103 14.13 -10.54 1.74
N THR A 104 14.30 -10.67 0.43
CA THR A 104 15.61 -10.64 -0.21
C THR A 104 16.14 -9.22 -0.40
N GLY A 105 17.42 -9.10 -0.77
CA GLY A 105 17.99 -7.82 -1.23
C GLY A 105 17.30 -7.28 -2.49
N ALA A 106 16.90 -8.15 -3.41
CA ALA A 106 16.19 -7.75 -4.63
C ALA A 106 14.84 -7.08 -4.32
N TYR A 107 14.09 -7.60 -3.35
CA TYR A 107 12.86 -6.93 -2.91
C TYR A 107 13.15 -5.55 -2.30
N ARG A 108 14.18 -5.45 -1.44
CA ARG A 108 14.55 -4.16 -0.81
C ARG A 108 14.94 -3.11 -1.85
N GLN A 109 15.64 -3.50 -2.92
CA GLN A 109 16.00 -2.59 -4.00
C GLN A 109 14.77 -2.16 -4.80
N ALA A 110 13.92 -3.10 -5.22
CA ALA A 110 12.72 -2.80 -5.97
C ALA A 110 11.74 -1.90 -5.19
N SER A 111 11.44 -2.26 -3.94
CA SER A 111 10.55 -1.47 -3.08
C SER A 111 11.10 -0.10 -2.72
N ARG A 112 12.43 0.06 -2.57
CA ARG A 112 13.05 1.36 -2.32
C ARG A 112 12.86 2.32 -3.48
N GLN A 113 13.07 1.86 -4.71
CA GLN A 113 12.88 2.70 -5.90
C GLN A 113 11.43 3.19 -5.98
N ASP A 114 10.49 2.26 -5.83
CA ASP A 114 9.05 2.55 -5.85
C ASP A 114 8.63 3.52 -4.73
N MET A 115 9.19 3.34 -3.54
CA MET A 115 8.96 4.21 -2.40
C MET A 115 9.46 5.64 -2.67
N ILE A 116 10.64 5.80 -3.28
CA ILE A 116 11.21 7.11 -3.60
C ILE A 116 10.34 7.84 -4.63
N GLU A 117 9.94 7.16 -5.71
CA GLU A 117 9.08 7.74 -6.74
C GLU A 117 7.72 8.15 -6.18
N THR A 118 7.09 7.23 -5.44
CA THR A 118 5.80 7.49 -4.78
C THR A 118 5.89 8.66 -3.80
N ALA A 119 6.95 8.73 -3.00
CA ALA A 119 7.14 9.80 -2.03
C ALA A 119 7.33 11.17 -2.71
N ARG A 120 8.07 11.24 -3.83
CA ARG A 120 8.24 12.48 -4.59
C ARG A 120 6.91 13.01 -5.13
N GLU A 121 6.08 12.13 -5.65
CA GLU A 121 4.76 12.50 -6.16
C GLU A 121 3.80 12.91 -5.04
N MET A 122 3.81 12.18 -3.93
CA MET A 122 3.07 12.54 -2.74
C MET A 122 3.44 13.94 -2.24
N LEU A 123 4.73 14.28 -2.20
CA LEU A 123 5.20 15.60 -1.78
C LEU A 123 4.69 16.69 -2.73
N LYS A 124 4.81 16.49 -4.04
CA LYS A 124 4.30 17.44 -5.03
C LYS A 124 2.79 17.64 -4.89
N LEU A 125 2.04 16.55 -4.78
CA LEU A 125 0.59 16.61 -4.60
C LEU A 125 0.19 17.29 -3.30
N ALA A 126 0.93 17.05 -2.21
CA ALA A 126 0.71 17.70 -0.93
C ALA A 126 0.98 19.21 -0.99
N GLU A 127 1.99 19.65 -1.75
CA GLU A 127 2.24 21.08 -2.01
C GLU A 127 1.09 21.72 -2.78
N GLU A 128 0.57 21.05 -3.81
CA GLU A 128 -0.56 21.54 -4.60
C GLU A 128 -1.88 21.56 -3.78
N LEU A 129 -2.09 20.58 -2.90
CA LEU A 129 -3.28 20.51 -2.03
C LEU A 129 -3.21 21.44 -0.83
N ARG A 130 -2.02 21.90 -0.42
CA ARG A 130 -1.82 22.70 0.79
C ARG A 130 -2.75 23.92 0.88
N PRO A 131 -2.90 24.79 -0.15
CA PRO A 131 -3.78 25.96 -0.04
C PRO A 131 -5.25 25.59 0.13
N PHE A 132 -5.68 24.44 -0.42
CA PHE A 132 -7.03 23.94 -0.23
C PHE A 132 -7.23 23.44 1.21
N ILE A 133 -6.27 22.70 1.75
CA ILE A 133 -6.30 22.21 3.13
C ILE A 133 -6.28 23.39 4.13
N GLU A 134 -5.43 24.39 3.93
CA GLU A 134 -5.36 25.58 4.79
C GLU A 134 -6.70 26.34 4.83
N LYS A 135 -7.36 26.49 3.67
CA LYS A 135 -8.71 27.07 3.59
C LYS A 135 -9.74 26.25 4.37
N LEU A 136 -9.68 24.92 4.28
CA LEU A 136 -10.56 24.03 5.06
C LEU A 136 -10.30 24.13 6.57
N ASP A 137 -9.03 24.25 6.97
CA ASP A 137 -8.60 24.42 8.36
C ASP A 137 -8.92 25.82 8.94
N GLY A 138 -9.48 26.73 8.12
CA GLY A 138 -9.72 28.12 8.51
C GLY A 138 -8.45 28.96 8.66
N LYS A 139 -7.31 28.47 8.16
CA LYS A 139 -6.03 29.20 8.11
C LYS A 139 -6.01 30.04 6.83
N LYS A 140 -5.94 31.37 7.00
CA LYS A 140 -5.88 32.34 5.90
C LYS A 140 -4.55 32.29 5.17
#